data_AF-A0A2X2W625-F1
#
_entry.id   AF-A0A2X2W625-F1
#
_cell.length_a   1.000
_cell.length_b   1.000
_cell.length_c   1.000
_cell.angle_alpha   90.00
_cell.angle_beta   90.00
_cell.angle_gamma   90.00
#
_symmetry.space_group_name_H-M   'P 1'
#
loop_
_entity.id
_entity.type
_entity.pdbx_description
1 polymer ?
#
loop_
_entity_poly.entity_id
_entity_poly.type
_entity_poly.pdbx_seq_one_letter_code
_entity_poly.pdbx_strand_id
1 'polypeptide(L)'
;MMEKNEKKLAIYLLIASVISLFMAIYFILKQKFNMGISFIFIAIISCILSLILAKELKHLLKLISLVVIINIEFIMLGVIANSLNFIFQENMLNFYGTILGSLIAGMLGIGGTIWGTKVGGKKAYEGSIAVLKEEIKYQNGLKQEKEKENKKNVIRIVTKFLKNEIIKNRDRMEKISFYEHLQKGFGTQYTYKGLEIVFDSYERVKYELIKYSDEKLVEEVIDLYDLLYMLDRYDDINQLKEEEYKKVFKLEYKIDNILKKIETQNEYKNNI
;
A
#
# COMPACT_ATOMS: atom_id res chain seq x y z
N MET A 1 22.99 -5.33 -9.40
CA MET A 1 23.67 -6.36 -8.59
C MET A 1 24.97 -6.65 -9.33
N MET A 2 26.14 -6.25 -8.82
CA MET A 2 27.41 -6.58 -9.49
C MET A 2 27.66 -8.07 -9.28
N GLU A 3 27.86 -8.82 -10.36
CA GLU A 3 28.02 -10.27 -10.30
C GLU A 3 29.25 -10.62 -9.47
N LYS A 4 29.18 -11.73 -8.72
CA LYS A 4 30.24 -12.20 -7.81
C LYS A 4 31.62 -12.30 -8.51
N ASN A 5 31.61 -12.45 -9.84
CA ASN A 5 32.79 -12.50 -10.70
C ASN A 5 33.42 -11.12 -10.94
N GLU A 6 32.64 -10.05 -11.05
CA GLU A 6 33.14 -8.67 -11.25
C GLU A 6 33.94 -8.19 -10.04
N LYS A 7 33.50 -8.55 -8.82
CA LYS A 7 34.23 -8.23 -7.58
C LYS A 7 35.57 -8.96 -7.48
N LYS A 8 35.62 -10.23 -7.88
CA LYS A 8 36.87 -11.01 -7.89
C LYS A 8 37.86 -10.41 -8.89
N LEU A 9 37.39 -10.04 -10.08
CA LEU A 9 38.22 -9.42 -11.11
C LEU A 9 38.80 -8.07 -10.65
N ALA A 10 38.00 -7.22 -10.00
CA ALA A 10 38.48 -5.96 -9.45
C ALA A 10 39.57 -6.15 -8.38
N ILE A 11 39.45 -7.19 -7.54
CA ILE A 11 40.47 -7.53 -6.54
C ILE A 11 41.75 -8.01 -7.21
N TYR A 12 41.66 -8.86 -8.23
CA TYR A 12 42.85 -9.30 -8.98
C TYR A 12 43.58 -8.14 -9.66
N LEU A 13 42.84 -7.16 -10.19
CA LEU A 13 43.41 -5.95 -10.78
C LEU A 13 44.11 -5.08 -9.74
N LEU A 14 43.52 -4.90 -8.56
CA LEU A 14 44.13 -4.16 -7.48
C LEU A 14 45.43 -4.83 -7.02
N ILE A 15 45.42 -6.16 -6.85
CA ILE A 15 46.62 -6.93 -6.50
C ILE A 15 47.71 -6.79 -7.59
N ALA A 16 47.35 -6.94 -8.86
CA ALA A 16 48.31 -6.80 -9.97
C ALA A 16 48.94 -5.40 -10.02
N SER A 17 48.14 -4.35 -9.82
CA SER A 17 48.63 -2.96 -9.79
C SER A 17 49.58 -2.68 -8.62
N VAL A 18 49.30 -3.27 -7.45
CA VAL A 18 50.17 -3.18 -6.27
C VAL A 18 51.48 -3.92 -6.51
N ILE A 19 51.43 -5.12 -7.10
CA ILE A 19 52.65 -5.88 -7.45
C ILE A 19 53.49 -5.12 -8.48
N SER A 20 52.88 -4.53 -9.51
CA SER A 20 53.63 -3.74 -10.49
C SER A 20 54.27 -2.50 -9.87
N LEU A 21 53.59 -1.85 -8.91
CA LEU A 21 54.12 -0.72 -8.16
C LEU A 21 55.34 -1.14 -7.31
N PHE A 22 55.24 -2.26 -6.58
CA PHE A 22 56.36 -2.78 -5.79
C PHE A 22 57.55 -3.20 -6.65
N MET A 23 57.31 -3.81 -7.81
CA MET A 23 58.36 -4.17 -8.76
C MET A 23 59.05 -2.92 -9.34
N ALA A 24 58.28 -1.88 -9.66
CA ALA A 24 58.83 -0.61 -10.11
C ALA A 24 59.70 0.05 -9.03
N ILE A 25 59.20 0.12 -7.78
CA ILE A 25 59.96 0.64 -6.63
C ILE A 25 61.24 -0.17 -6.39
N TYR A 26 61.15 -1.50 -6.42
CA TYR A 26 62.31 -2.38 -6.25
C TYR A 26 63.37 -2.16 -7.34
N PHE A 27 62.96 -1.99 -8.59
CA PHE A 27 63.87 -1.70 -9.70
C PHE A 27 64.52 -0.31 -9.61
N ILE A 28 63.76 0.71 -9.22
CA ILE A 28 64.26 2.08 -8.98
C ILE A 28 65.34 2.06 -7.90
N LEU A 29 65.17 1.24 -6.86
CA LEU A 29 66.13 1.12 -5.76
C LEU A 29 67.41 0.35 -6.14
N LYS A 30 67.40 -0.55 -7.14
CA LYS A 30 68.47 -1.56 -7.31
C LYS A 30 69.45 -1.36 -8.48
N GLN A 31 69.18 -0.62 -9.56
CA GLN A 31 70.20 -0.41 -10.62
C GLN A 31 69.95 0.78 -11.55
N LYS A 32 71.01 1.56 -11.83
CA LYS A 32 70.99 2.71 -12.77
C LYS A 32 71.10 2.38 -14.26
N PHE A 33 71.24 1.11 -14.69
CA PHE A 33 71.59 0.81 -16.10
C PHE A 33 70.65 -0.13 -16.87
N ASN A 34 69.75 -0.86 -16.21
CA ASN A 34 68.80 -1.77 -16.88
C ASN A 34 67.33 -1.29 -16.84
N MET A 35 67.08 -0.05 -16.41
CA MET A 35 65.73 0.49 -16.25
C MET A 35 64.93 0.54 -17.57
N GLY A 36 65.55 0.87 -18.71
CA GLY A 36 64.82 1.02 -19.98
C GLY A 36 64.12 -0.25 -20.48
N ILE A 37 64.77 -1.41 -20.35
CA ILE A 37 64.25 -2.68 -20.88
C ILE A 37 63.15 -3.23 -19.97
N SER A 38 63.32 -3.15 -18.65
CA SER A 38 62.27 -3.57 -17.71
C SER A 38 61.01 -2.70 -17.84
N PHE A 39 61.15 -1.41 -18.16
CA PHE A 39 60.00 -0.53 -18.40
C PHE A 39 59.27 -0.82 -19.72
N ILE A 40 60.00 -1.17 -20.80
CA ILE A 40 59.36 -1.64 -22.05
C ILE A 40 58.55 -2.91 -21.79
N PHE A 41 59.08 -3.84 -21.00
CA PHE A 41 58.34 -5.05 -20.61
C PHE A 41 57.09 -4.74 -19.79
N ILE A 42 57.16 -3.80 -18.83
CA ILE A 42 55.99 -3.39 -18.04
C ILE A 42 54.93 -2.70 -18.90
N ALA A 43 55.33 -1.84 -19.84
CA ALA A 43 54.40 -1.18 -20.78
C ALA A 43 53.71 -2.20 -21.70
N ILE A 44 54.46 -3.17 -22.24
CA ILE A 44 53.90 -4.25 -23.08
C ILE A 44 52.91 -5.11 -22.28
N ILE A 45 53.25 -5.50 -21.05
CA ILE A 45 52.34 -6.28 -20.18
C ILE A 45 51.08 -5.47 -19.85
N SER A 46 51.23 -4.17 -19.58
CA SER A 46 50.11 -3.27 -19.28
C SER A 46 49.19 -3.09 -20.49
N CYS A 47 49.76 -2.99 -21.70
CA CYS A 47 49.02 -2.92 -22.96
C CYS A 47 48.28 -4.24 -23.29
N ILE A 48 48.91 -5.40 -23.04
CA ILE A 48 48.26 -6.71 -23.22
C ILE A 48 47.11 -6.89 -22.23
N LEU A 49 47.30 -6.50 -20.97
CA LEU A 49 46.24 -6.53 -19.95
C LEU A 49 45.08 -5.60 -20.33
N SER A 50 45.36 -4.41 -20.86
CA SER A 50 44.33 -3.46 -21.31
C SER A 50 43.48 -4.03 -22.45
N LEU A 51 44.12 -4.71 -23.42
CA LEU A 51 43.45 -5.35 -24.57
C LEU A 51 42.58 -6.54 -24.16
N ILE A 52 43.02 -7.33 -23.17
CA ILE A 52 42.24 -8.45 -22.63
C ILE A 52 41.00 -7.91 -21.89
N LEU A 53 41.16 -6.86 -21.08
CA LEU A 53 40.08 -6.20 -20.34
C LEU A 53 39.07 -5.49 -21.26
N ALA A 54 39.52 -5.02 -22.43
CA ALA A 54 38.69 -4.37 -23.44
C ALA A 54 37.68 -5.31 -24.11
N LYS A 55 37.75 -6.63 -23.90
CA LYS A 55 36.73 -7.57 -24.41
C LYS A 55 35.56 -7.79 -23.43
N GLU A 56 35.80 -7.89 -22.12
CA GLU A 56 34.79 -8.41 -21.18
C GLU A 56 34.06 -7.38 -20.31
N LEU A 57 34.53 -6.12 -20.24
CA LEU A 57 33.95 -5.13 -19.32
C LEU A 57 32.81 -4.27 -19.93
N LYS A 58 31.89 -3.80 -19.09
CA LYS A 58 30.95 -2.73 -19.48
C LYS A 58 31.72 -1.44 -19.78
N HIS A 59 31.21 -0.62 -20.69
CA HIS A 59 31.90 0.58 -21.22
C HIS A 59 32.54 1.48 -20.15
N LEU A 60 31.89 1.66 -18.99
CA LEU A 60 32.40 2.48 -17.90
C LEU A 60 33.68 1.92 -17.26
N LEU A 61 33.76 0.60 -17.03
CA LEU A 61 34.95 -0.01 -16.43
C LEU A 61 36.13 -0.05 -17.41
N LYS A 62 35.86 -0.18 -18.72
CA LYS A 62 36.88 -0.06 -19.77
C LYS A 62 37.51 1.34 -19.76
N LEU A 63 36.69 2.38 -19.61
CA LEU A 63 37.15 3.76 -19.51
C LEU A 63 38.06 3.95 -18.30
N ILE A 64 37.63 3.47 -17.12
CA ILE A 64 38.40 3.58 -15.87
C ILE A 64 39.73 2.82 -15.98
N SER A 65 39.74 1.59 -16.51
CA SER A 65 40.97 0.82 -16.69
C SER A 65 41.94 1.49 -17.68
N LEU A 66 41.42 2.03 -18.79
CA LEU A 66 42.24 2.72 -19.78
C LEU A 66 42.89 3.97 -19.17
N VAL A 67 42.11 4.76 -18.42
CA VAL A 67 42.59 5.95 -17.74
C VAL A 67 43.69 5.60 -16.72
N VAL A 68 43.50 4.56 -15.90
CA VAL A 68 44.52 4.14 -14.94
C VAL A 68 45.82 3.71 -15.64
N ILE A 69 45.71 2.97 -16.74
CA ILE A 69 46.87 2.47 -17.50
C ILE A 69 47.65 3.62 -18.14
N ILE A 70 46.96 4.54 -18.82
CA ILE A 70 47.60 5.73 -19.42
C ILE A 70 48.36 6.53 -18.35
N ASN A 71 47.79 6.68 -17.15
CA ASN A 71 48.45 7.43 -16.09
C ASN A 71 49.66 6.73 -15.48
N ILE A 72 49.63 5.40 -15.37
CA ILE A 72 50.82 4.63 -15.00
C ILE A 72 51.93 4.85 -16.04
N GLU A 73 51.61 4.82 -17.33
CA GLU A 73 52.58 5.08 -18.41
C GLU A 73 53.17 6.50 -18.33
N PHE A 74 52.35 7.52 -18.06
CA PHE A 74 52.82 8.89 -17.88
C PHE A 74 53.72 9.06 -16.65
N ILE A 75 53.37 8.45 -15.51
CA ILE A 75 54.21 8.47 -14.30
C ILE A 75 55.57 7.82 -14.60
N MET A 76 55.58 6.70 -15.33
CA MET A 76 56.80 6.00 -15.71
C MET A 76 57.68 6.86 -16.63
N LEU A 77 57.09 7.55 -17.61
CA LEU A 77 57.79 8.53 -18.46
C LEU A 77 58.39 9.69 -17.64
N GLY A 78 57.67 10.16 -16.61
CA GLY A 78 58.15 11.17 -15.68
C GLY A 78 59.37 10.74 -14.88
N VAL A 79 59.36 9.51 -14.37
CA VAL A 79 60.52 8.92 -13.67
C VAL A 79 61.72 8.78 -14.61
N ILE A 80 61.50 8.37 -15.87
CA ILE A 80 62.55 8.29 -16.90
C ILE A 80 63.16 9.67 -17.15
N ALA A 81 62.33 10.69 -17.42
CA ALA A 81 62.79 12.05 -17.66
C ALA A 81 63.59 12.62 -16.47
N ASN A 82 63.14 12.35 -15.25
CA ASN A 82 63.81 12.75 -14.02
C ASN A 82 65.18 12.07 -13.85
N SER A 83 65.26 10.78 -14.18
CA SER A 83 66.51 10.00 -14.09
C SER A 83 67.58 10.43 -15.09
N LEU A 84 67.18 11.06 -16.19
CA LEU A 84 68.06 11.56 -17.26
C LEU A 84 68.61 12.99 -16.98
N ASN A 85 68.39 13.57 -15.79
CA ASN A 85 68.87 14.90 -15.40
C ASN A 85 68.43 16.02 -16.37
N PHE A 86 67.24 15.89 -16.98
CA PHE A 86 66.66 16.98 -17.75
C PHE A 86 66.34 18.16 -16.82
N ILE A 87 66.67 19.38 -17.25
CA ILE A 87 66.62 20.67 -16.51
C ILE A 87 65.21 21.07 -16.01
N PHE A 88 64.20 20.21 -16.11
CA PHE A 88 62.77 20.51 -15.88
C PHE A 88 62.12 19.79 -14.68
N GLN A 89 62.88 19.42 -13.64
CA GLN A 89 62.39 18.57 -12.54
C GLN A 89 61.17 19.12 -11.79
N GLU A 90 61.14 20.41 -11.44
CA GLU A 90 60.07 20.99 -10.61
C GLU A 90 58.76 21.16 -11.39
N ASN A 91 58.83 21.62 -12.64
CA ASN A 91 57.66 21.76 -13.51
C ASN A 91 57.01 20.42 -13.84
N MET A 92 57.82 19.37 -14.01
CA MET A 92 57.31 18.03 -14.26
C MET A 92 56.61 17.45 -13.02
N LEU A 93 57.17 17.63 -11.82
CA LEU A 93 56.55 17.14 -10.59
C LEU A 93 55.17 17.79 -10.36
N ASN A 94 55.07 19.11 -10.56
CA ASN A 94 53.81 19.84 -10.43
C ASN A 94 52.78 19.42 -11.48
N PHE A 95 53.23 19.18 -12.72
CA PHE A 95 52.37 18.66 -13.79
C PHE A 95 51.78 17.28 -13.42
N TYR A 96 52.62 16.35 -12.92
CA TYR A 96 52.14 15.04 -12.48
C TYR A 96 51.23 15.10 -11.26
N GLY A 97 51.55 15.94 -10.27
CA GLY A 97 50.69 16.17 -9.11
C GLY A 97 49.30 16.67 -9.52
N THR A 98 49.23 17.55 -10.50
CA THR A 98 47.97 18.09 -11.03
C THR A 98 47.13 17.03 -11.76
N ILE A 99 47.78 16.19 -12.58
CA ILE A 99 47.11 15.09 -13.27
C ILE A 99 46.57 14.05 -12.27
N LEU A 100 47.38 13.64 -11.30
CA LEU A 100 46.96 12.70 -10.25
C LEU A 100 45.82 13.26 -9.40
N GLY A 101 45.91 14.54 -8.99
CA GLY A 101 44.87 15.19 -8.19
C GLY A 101 43.54 15.28 -8.92
N SER A 102 43.55 15.67 -10.20
CA SER A 102 42.35 15.76 -11.03
C SER A 102 41.69 14.39 -11.28
N LEU A 103 42.49 13.32 -11.36
CA LEU A 103 41.99 11.94 -11.48
C LEU A 103 41.31 11.43 -10.22
N ILE A 104 41.93 11.64 -9.06
CA ILE A 104 41.34 11.25 -7.78
C ILE A 104 40.02 12.00 -7.60
N ALA A 105 39.98 13.30 -7.90
CA ALA A 105 38.76 14.08 -7.87
C ALA A 105 37.68 13.53 -8.83
N GLY A 106 38.06 13.18 -10.06
CA GLY A 106 37.14 12.58 -11.04
C GLY A 106 36.58 11.22 -10.60
N MET A 107 37.42 10.34 -10.04
CA MET A 107 36.99 9.03 -9.52
C MET A 107 36.04 9.17 -8.32
N LEU A 108 36.35 10.10 -7.40
CA LEU A 108 35.47 10.41 -6.27
C LEU A 108 34.14 11.01 -6.72
N GLY A 109 34.14 11.86 -7.75
CA GLY A 109 32.93 12.43 -8.34
C GLY A 109 32.01 11.37 -8.95
N ILE A 110 32.57 10.44 -9.73
CA ILE A 110 31.81 9.32 -10.33
C ILE A 110 31.29 8.37 -9.23
N GLY A 111 32.15 8.01 -8.27
CA GLY A 111 31.78 7.15 -7.14
C GLY A 111 30.67 7.75 -6.29
N GLY A 112 30.79 9.04 -5.96
CA GLY A 112 29.78 9.81 -5.23
C GLY A 112 28.46 9.91 -5.99
N THR A 113 28.50 10.11 -7.31
CA THR A 113 27.30 10.17 -8.15
C THR A 113 26.56 8.83 -8.17
N ILE A 114 27.27 7.72 -8.38
CA ILE A 114 26.69 6.36 -8.41
C ILE A 114 26.10 5.99 -7.04
N TRP A 115 26.81 6.31 -5.96
CA TRP A 115 26.32 6.03 -4.60
C TRP A 115 25.11 6.91 -4.28
N GLY A 116 25.18 8.20 -4.61
CA GLY A 116 24.09 9.16 -4.47
C GLY A 116 22.83 8.72 -5.22
N THR A 117 22.94 8.24 -6.46
CA THR A 117 21.78 7.72 -7.21
C THR A 117 21.20 6.45 -6.59
N LYS A 118 22.03 5.51 -6.11
CA LYS A 118 21.54 4.28 -5.46
C LYS A 118 20.83 4.57 -4.14
N VAL A 119 21.43 5.37 -3.27
CA VAL A 119 20.86 5.66 -1.94
C VAL A 119 19.69 6.64 -2.04
N GLY A 120 19.83 7.69 -2.85
CA GLY A 120 18.78 8.67 -3.12
C GLY A 120 17.59 8.03 -3.82
N GLY A 121 17.82 7.21 -4.85
CA GLY A 121 16.76 6.49 -5.55
C GLY A 121 16.01 5.50 -4.67
N LYS A 122 16.72 4.76 -3.80
CA LYS A 122 16.08 3.84 -2.85
C LYS A 122 15.22 4.57 -1.82
N LYS A 123 15.74 5.64 -1.20
CA LYS A 123 14.98 6.44 -0.23
C LYS A 123 13.78 7.15 -0.85
N ALA A 124 13.92 7.69 -2.06
CA ALA A 124 12.83 8.30 -2.80
C ALA A 124 11.71 7.28 -3.08
N TYR A 125 12.08 6.08 -3.54
CA TYR A 125 11.12 5.00 -3.79
C TYR A 125 10.39 4.53 -2.52
N GLU A 126 11.12 4.36 -1.41
CA GLU A 126 10.53 4.02 -0.10
C GLU A 126 9.54 5.09 0.38
N GLY A 127 9.90 6.37 0.23
CA GLY A 127 9.01 7.50 0.54
C GLY A 127 7.75 7.51 -0.33
N SER A 128 7.88 7.30 -1.64
CA SER A 128 6.75 7.24 -2.56
C SER A 128 5.79 6.10 -2.21
N ILE A 129 6.31 4.91 -1.87
CA ILE A 129 5.47 3.78 -1.45
C ILE A 129 4.76 4.05 -0.12
N ALA A 130 5.42 4.72 0.84
CA ALA A 130 4.81 5.06 2.11
C ALA A 130 3.60 5.99 1.92
N VAL A 131 3.75 7.04 1.11
CA VAL A 131 2.66 7.97 0.77
C VAL A 131 1.52 7.24 0.05
N LEU A 132 1.83 6.39 -0.94
CA LEU A 132 0.82 5.63 -1.67
C LEU A 132 0.02 4.68 -0.75
N LYS A 133 0.69 4.05 0.22
CA LYS A 133 0.04 3.18 1.21
C LYS A 133 -0.89 3.97 2.14
N GLU A 134 -0.47 5.16 2.59
CA GLU A 134 -1.34 6.02 3.39
C GLU A 134 -2.55 6.51 2.60
N GLU A 135 -2.35 6.88 1.33
CA GLU A 135 -3.43 7.32 0.46
C GLU A 135 -4.43 6.19 0.17
N ILE A 136 -3.97 4.97 -0.08
CA ILE A 136 -4.84 3.80 -0.23
C ILE A 136 -5.61 3.53 1.07
N LYS A 137 -4.96 3.62 2.24
CA LYS A 137 -5.64 3.46 3.53
C LYS A 137 -6.72 4.52 3.72
N TYR A 138 -6.41 5.78 3.42
CA TYR A 138 -7.35 6.89 3.51
C TYR A 138 -8.55 6.71 2.57
N GLN A 139 -8.29 6.37 1.29
CA GLN A 139 -9.35 6.11 0.31
C GLN A 139 -10.24 4.92 0.70
N ASN A 140 -9.64 3.84 1.23
CA ASN A 140 -10.41 2.71 1.74
C ASN A 140 -11.25 3.09 2.97
N GLY A 141 -10.71 3.91 3.87
CA GLY A 141 -11.46 4.46 5.01
C GLY A 141 -12.66 5.28 4.55
N LEU A 142 -12.45 6.23 3.63
CA LEU A 142 -13.53 7.03 3.03
C LEU A 142 -14.58 6.17 2.32
N LYS A 143 -14.16 5.10 1.64
CA LYS A 143 -15.09 4.18 0.97
C LYS A 143 -15.94 3.44 2.00
N GLN A 144 -15.35 2.93 3.07
CA GLN A 144 -16.08 2.26 4.17
C GLN A 144 -17.05 3.22 4.88
N GLU A 145 -16.64 4.48 5.09
CA GLU A 145 -17.52 5.51 5.67
C GLU A 145 -18.70 5.83 4.74
N LYS A 146 -18.45 6.01 3.44
CA LYS A 146 -19.50 6.21 2.43
C LYS A 146 -20.45 5.01 2.35
N GLU A 147 -19.93 3.79 2.40
CA GLU A 147 -20.76 2.57 2.41
C GLU A 147 -21.65 2.51 3.64
N LYS A 148 -21.12 2.85 4.83
CA LYS A 148 -21.91 2.96 6.07
C LYS A 148 -22.96 4.07 5.98
N GLU A 149 -22.63 5.22 5.41
CA GLU A 149 -23.58 6.32 5.25
C GLU A 149 -24.69 5.95 4.25
N ASN A 150 -24.32 5.34 3.12
CA ASN A 150 -25.27 4.84 2.13
C ASN A 150 -26.20 3.79 2.73
N LYS A 151 -25.66 2.84 3.50
CA LYS A 151 -26.45 1.85 4.25
C LYS A 151 -27.48 2.52 5.16
N LYS A 152 -27.05 3.49 5.99
CA LYS A 152 -27.96 4.26 6.86
C LYS A 152 -29.03 5.02 6.06
N ASN A 153 -28.68 5.62 4.94
CA ASN A 153 -29.61 6.36 4.10
C ASN A 153 -30.66 5.44 3.47
N VAL A 154 -30.26 4.27 2.97
CA VAL A 154 -31.18 3.26 2.41
C VAL A 154 -32.14 2.77 3.49
N ILE A 155 -31.63 2.35 4.64
CA ILE A 155 -32.45 1.90 5.77
C ILE A 155 -33.47 2.96 6.15
N ARG A 156 -33.04 4.23 6.28
CA ARG A 156 -33.93 5.35 6.60
C ARG A 156 -35.06 5.53 5.56
N ILE A 157 -34.73 5.46 4.28
CA ILE A 157 -35.73 5.62 3.21
C ILE A 157 -36.74 4.47 3.31
N VAL A 158 -36.26 3.23 3.42
CA VAL A 158 -37.12 2.05 3.47
C VAL A 158 -37.98 2.06 4.74
N THR A 159 -37.42 2.37 5.91
CA THR A 159 -38.21 2.44 7.16
C THR A 159 -39.22 3.57 7.14
N LYS A 160 -38.94 4.69 6.46
CA LYS A 160 -39.92 5.77 6.26
C LYS A 160 -41.09 5.34 5.38
N PHE A 161 -40.85 4.55 4.34
CA PHE A 161 -41.93 3.97 3.54
C PHE A 161 -42.80 3.01 4.37
N LEU A 162 -42.16 2.16 5.17
CA LEU A 162 -42.86 1.19 6.03
C LEU A 162 -43.59 1.85 7.20
N LYS A 163 -43.10 2.97 7.72
CA LYS A 163 -43.75 3.73 8.81
C LYS A 163 -45.22 3.96 8.53
N ASN A 164 -45.57 4.41 7.32
CA ASN A 164 -46.95 4.71 6.95
C ASN A 164 -47.83 3.45 6.93
N GLU A 165 -47.28 2.32 6.51
CA GLU A 165 -47.99 1.04 6.49
C GLU A 165 -48.18 0.48 7.92
N ILE A 166 -47.15 0.58 8.75
CA ILE A 166 -47.22 0.20 10.17
C ILE A 166 -48.28 1.04 10.89
N ILE A 167 -48.33 2.36 10.67
CA ILE A 167 -49.36 3.24 11.23
C ILE A 167 -50.75 2.81 10.74
N LYS A 168 -50.93 2.57 9.44
CA LYS A 168 -52.23 2.12 8.92
C LYS A 168 -52.70 0.81 9.57
N ASN A 169 -51.80 -0.15 9.74
CA ASN A 169 -52.13 -1.42 10.38
C ASN A 169 -52.47 -1.23 11.86
N ARG A 170 -51.73 -0.38 12.58
CA ARG A 170 -52.03 0.02 13.95
C ARG A 170 -53.42 0.67 14.05
N ASP A 171 -53.71 1.67 13.23
CA ASP A 171 -54.99 2.38 13.22
C ASP A 171 -56.16 1.41 12.94
N ARG A 172 -55.96 0.43 12.05
CA ARG A 172 -56.95 -0.62 11.78
C ARG A 172 -57.18 -1.49 13.02
N MET A 173 -56.13 -1.92 13.70
CA MET A 173 -56.22 -2.70 14.94
C MET A 173 -56.91 -1.91 16.07
N GLU A 174 -56.63 -0.61 16.20
CA GLU A 174 -57.25 0.25 17.21
C GLU A 174 -58.75 0.46 16.93
N LYS A 175 -59.14 0.71 15.67
CA LYS A 175 -60.54 0.94 15.28
C LYS A 175 -61.50 -0.19 15.64
N ILE A 176 -60.97 -1.40 15.81
CA ILE A 176 -61.71 -2.61 16.10
C ILE A 176 -61.39 -3.15 17.51
N SER A 177 -60.79 -2.32 18.37
CA SER A 177 -60.44 -2.68 19.75
C SER A 177 -59.60 -3.96 19.84
N PHE A 178 -58.73 -4.23 18.87
CA PHE A 178 -57.95 -5.47 18.81
C PHE A 178 -57.12 -5.70 20.09
N TYR A 179 -56.42 -4.67 20.56
CA TYR A 179 -55.57 -4.78 21.75
C TYR A 179 -56.39 -4.99 23.03
N GLU A 180 -57.57 -4.38 23.15
CA GLU A 180 -58.47 -4.59 24.28
C GLU A 180 -58.97 -6.04 24.32
N HIS A 181 -59.30 -6.63 23.17
CA HIS A 181 -59.67 -8.04 23.08
C HIS A 181 -58.49 -8.96 23.39
N LEU A 182 -57.30 -8.62 22.89
CA LEU A 182 -56.09 -9.36 23.17
C LEU A 182 -55.78 -9.39 24.67
N GLN A 183 -56.03 -8.32 25.41
CA GLN A 183 -55.80 -8.27 26.86
C GLN A 183 -56.76 -9.14 27.69
N LYS A 184 -57.90 -9.58 27.13
CA LYS A 184 -58.88 -10.42 27.85
C LYS A 184 -58.42 -11.86 28.09
N GLY A 185 -57.36 -12.29 27.41
CA GLY A 185 -56.77 -13.62 27.58
C GLY A 185 -57.04 -14.58 26.44
N PHE A 186 -56.24 -15.64 26.39
CA PHE A 186 -56.31 -16.70 25.39
C PHE A 186 -57.59 -17.55 25.54
N GLY A 187 -58.23 -17.91 24.42
CA GLY A 187 -59.39 -18.82 24.40
C GLY A 187 -60.69 -18.23 24.96
N THR A 188 -60.80 -16.90 25.01
CA THR A 188 -62.03 -16.24 25.44
C THR A 188 -63.08 -16.23 24.33
N GLN A 189 -64.37 -16.12 24.67
CA GLN A 189 -65.47 -16.11 23.68
C GLN A 189 -65.50 -14.84 22.80
N TYR A 190 -64.56 -13.92 22.99
CA TYR A 190 -64.46 -12.69 22.21
C TYR A 190 -63.85 -13.02 20.86
N THR A 191 -64.73 -13.34 19.90
CA THR A 191 -64.35 -13.55 18.50
C THR A 191 -63.93 -12.24 17.88
N TYR A 192 -62.85 -12.32 17.15
CA TYR A 192 -62.40 -11.22 16.32
C TYR A 192 -62.54 -11.64 14.86
N LYS A 193 -63.17 -10.82 14.01
CA LYS A 193 -63.29 -11.12 12.57
C LYS A 193 -63.02 -9.86 11.76
N GLY A 194 -62.26 -10.02 10.68
CA GLY A 194 -62.09 -8.98 9.67
C GLY A 194 -60.94 -8.01 9.93
N LEU A 195 -59.82 -8.46 10.51
CA LEU A 195 -58.56 -7.73 10.30
C LEU A 195 -58.20 -7.86 8.84
N GLU A 196 -57.97 -6.74 8.20
CA GLU A 196 -57.27 -6.74 6.92
C GLU A 196 -55.92 -6.08 7.18
N ILE A 197 -54.86 -6.87 7.18
CA ILE A 197 -53.49 -6.35 7.31
C ILE A 197 -52.99 -5.90 5.93
N VAL A 198 -52.35 -4.74 5.90
CA VAL A 198 -51.73 -4.20 4.68
C VAL A 198 -50.25 -4.59 4.62
N PHE A 199 -49.81 -5.11 3.47
CA PHE A 199 -48.42 -5.53 3.22
C PHE A 199 -47.79 -4.91 1.96
N ASP A 200 -48.49 -4.04 1.22
CA ASP A 200 -48.08 -3.57 -0.11
C ASP A 200 -46.66 -3.00 -0.17
N SER A 201 -46.28 -2.22 0.82
CA SER A 201 -44.99 -1.54 0.91
C SER A 201 -43.92 -2.50 1.37
N TYR A 202 -44.21 -3.33 2.37
CA TYR A 202 -43.32 -4.37 2.84
C TYR A 202 -42.96 -5.39 1.76
N GLU A 203 -43.96 -5.91 1.04
CA GLU A 203 -43.75 -6.88 -0.03
C GLU A 203 -42.82 -6.36 -1.14
N ARG A 204 -42.88 -5.05 -1.42
CA ARG A 204 -42.01 -4.40 -2.41
C ARG A 204 -40.57 -4.23 -1.95
N VAL A 205 -40.32 -4.12 -0.64
CA VAL A 205 -38.99 -3.79 -0.09
C VAL A 205 -38.35 -4.90 0.73
N LYS A 206 -39.06 -6.01 1.01
CA LYS A 206 -38.59 -7.09 1.90
C LYS A 206 -37.24 -7.68 1.48
N TYR A 207 -37.02 -7.89 0.19
CA TYR A 207 -35.74 -8.43 -0.31
C TYR A 207 -34.60 -7.43 -0.19
N GLU A 208 -34.90 -6.13 -0.23
CA GLU A 208 -33.91 -5.09 0.01
C GLU A 208 -33.59 -4.97 1.51
N LEU A 209 -34.61 -5.10 2.37
CA LEU A 209 -34.43 -5.12 3.83
C LEU A 209 -33.57 -6.29 4.30
N ILE A 210 -33.76 -7.49 3.75
CA ILE A 210 -32.99 -8.68 4.16
C ILE A 210 -31.47 -8.48 4.00
N LYS A 211 -31.03 -7.66 3.02
CA LYS A 211 -29.60 -7.34 2.84
C LYS A 211 -28.99 -6.57 4.02
N TYR A 212 -29.84 -5.99 4.87
CA TYR A 212 -29.48 -5.17 6.02
C TYR A 212 -29.96 -5.79 7.34
N SER A 213 -30.17 -7.11 7.38
CA SER A 213 -30.66 -7.82 8.57
C SER A 213 -29.71 -7.75 9.77
N ASP A 214 -28.45 -7.34 9.57
CA ASP A 214 -27.48 -7.07 10.63
C ASP A 214 -27.77 -5.76 11.40
N GLU A 215 -28.69 -4.94 10.90
CA GLU A 215 -29.11 -3.70 11.54
C GLU A 215 -30.34 -3.94 12.41
N LYS A 216 -30.19 -3.65 13.70
CA LYS A 216 -31.21 -3.93 14.72
C LYS A 216 -32.62 -3.42 14.38
N LEU A 217 -32.73 -2.21 13.82
CA LEU A 217 -34.04 -1.66 13.44
C LEU A 217 -34.68 -2.46 12.29
N VAL A 218 -33.89 -2.95 11.35
CA VAL A 218 -34.37 -3.76 10.22
C VAL A 218 -34.86 -5.11 10.72
N GLU A 219 -34.09 -5.76 11.58
CA GLU A 219 -34.49 -7.01 12.25
C GLU A 219 -35.83 -6.84 13.00
N GLU A 220 -35.97 -5.79 13.80
CA GLU A 220 -37.20 -5.50 14.54
C GLU A 220 -38.42 -5.28 13.62
N VAL A 221 -38.20 -4.64 12.45
CA VAL A 221 -39.25 -4.43 11.43
C VAL A 221 -39.63 -5.76 10.78
N ILE A 222 -38.67 -6.59 10.38
CA ILE A 222 -38.94 -7.92 9.82
C ILE A 222 -39.75 -8.75 10.83
N ASP A 223 -39.30 -8.80 12.07
CA ASP A 223 -40.00 -9.53 13.12
C ASP A 223 -41.39 -8.94 13.45
N LEU A 224 -41.63 -7.66 13.18
CA LEU A 224 -42.97 -7.08 13.31
C LEU A 224 -43.87 -7.63 12.21
N TYR A 225 -43.41 -7.64 10.97
CA TYR A 225 -44.18 -8.15 9.84
C TYR A 225 -44.44 -9.65 9.94
N ASP A 226 -43.54 -10.42 10.55
CA ASP A 226 -43.80 -11.84 10.86
C ASP A 226 -44.98 -12.03 11.84
N LEU A 227 -45.13 -11.13 12.82
CA LEU A 227 -46.30 -11.13 13.72
C LEU A 227 -47.57 -10.69 12.98
N LEU A 228 -47.45 -9.73 12.06
CA LEU A 228 -48.57 -9.29 11.23
C LEU A 228 -49.05 -10.41 10.29
N TYR A 229 -48.13 -11.15 9.67
CA TYR A 229 -48.44 -12.36 8.90
C TYR A 229 -49.06 -13.46 9.76
N MET A 230 -48.60 -13.60 11.00
CA MET A 230 -49.19 -14.55 11.94
C MET A 230 -50.65 -14.24 12.21
N LEU A 231 -51.01 -12.95 12.30
CA LEU A 231 -52.40 -12.51 12.44
C LEU A 231 -53.21 -12.71 11.16
N ASP A 232 -52.65 -12.35 10.01
CA ASP A 232 -53.34 -12.42 8.72
C ASP A 232 -53.71 -13.85 8.29
N ARG A 233 -53.00 -14.86 8.82
CA ARG A 233 -53.29 -16.29 8.57
C ARG A 233 -54.62 -16.77 9.15
N TYR A 234 -55.16 -16.08 10.15
CA TYR A 234 -56.34 -16.51 10.89
C TYR A 234 -57.42 -15.43 10.83
N ASP A 235 -58.64 -15.84 10.51
CA ASP A 235 -59.79 -14.92 10.52
C ASP A 235 -60.11 -14.42 11.94
N ASP A 236 -59.71 -15.18 12.97
CA ASP A 236 -60.00 -14.93 14.38
C ASP A 236 -58.81 -15.22 15.29
N ILE A 237 -58.56 -14.33 16.26
CA ILE A 237 -57.48 -14.47 17.26
C ILE A 237 -57.61 -15.75 18.09
N ASN A 238 -58.83 -16.27 18.26
CA ASN A 238 -59.06 -17.51 19.00
C ASN A 238 -58.55 -18.75 18.27
N GLN A 239 -58.17 -18.62 16.99
CA GLN A 239 -57.56 -19.69 16.21
C GLN A 239 -56.03 -19.73 16.35
N LEU A 240 -55.43 -18.70 16.96
CA LEU A 240 -54.00 -18.71 17.26
C LEU A 240 -53.66 -19.84 18.23
N LYS A 241 -52.48 -20.42 18.10
CA LYS A 241 -51.94 -21.29 19.16
C LYS A 241 -51.51 -20.44 20.35
N GLU A 242 -51.48 -21.03 21.55
CA GLU A 242 -51.06 -20.32 22.77
C GLU A 242 -49.67 -19.67 22.62
N GLU A 243 -48.74 -20.36 21.94
CA GLU A 243 -47.40 -19.83 21.65
C GLU A 243 -47.41 -18.62 20.71
N GLU A 244 -48.29 -18.64 19.71
CA GLU A 244 -48.47 -17.55 18.74
C GLU A 244 -49.12 -16.34 19.43
N TYR A 245 -50.15 -16.60 20.23
CA TYR A 245 -50.81 -15.60 21.05
C TYR A 245 -49.83 -14.89 22.00
N LYS A 246 -48.94 -15.63 22.69
CA LYS A 246 -47.89 -15.05 23.55
C LYS A 246 -46.95 -14.09 22.79
N LYS A 247 -46.66 -14.37 21.52
CA LYS A 247 -45.83 -13.52 20.66
C LYS A 247 -46.58 -12.24 20.25
N VAL A 248 -47.85 -12.38 19.88
CA VAL A 248 -48.73 -11.27 19.48
C VAL A 248 -49.11 -10.39 20.68
N PHE A 249 -49.14 -10.92 21.90
CA PHE A 249 -49.52 -10.16 23.12
C PHE A 249 -48.74 -8.85 23.29
N LYS A 250 -47.49 -8.80 22.82
CA LYS A 250 -46.62 -7.61 22.89
C LYS A 250 -46.61 -6.75 21.62
N LEU A 251 -47.53 -7.00 20.69
CA LEU A 251 -47.53 -6.37 19.36
C LEU A 251 -47.70 -4.85 19.43
N GLU A 252 -48.63 -4.36 20.26
CA GLU A 252 -48.86 -2.93 20.48
C GLU A 252 -47.57 -2.21 20.90
N TYR A 253 -46.95 -2.71 21.97
CA TYR A 253 -45.66 -2.21 22.46
C TYR A 253 -44.55 -2.27 21.41
N LYS A 254 -44.52 -3.32 20.58
CA LYS A 254 -43.51 -3.48 19.53
C LYS A 254 -43.69 -2.44 18.42
N ILE A 255 -44.93 -2.21 17.98
CA ILE A 255 -45.29 -1.19 16.98
C ILE A 255 -44.84 0.19 17.48
N ASP A 256 -45.23 0.57 18.70
CA ASP A 256 -44.91 1.89 19.25
C ASP A 256 -43.40 2.12 19.38
N ASN A 257 -42.67 1.11 19.83
CA ASN A 257 -41.22 1.20 19.92
C ASN A 257 -40.55 1.39 18.55
N ILE A 258 -41.00 0.65 17.53
CA ILE A 258 -40.46 0.77 16.17
C ILE A 258 -40.76 2.15 15.61
N LEU A 259 -41.99 2.64 15.75
CA LEU A 259 -42.38 3.99 15.30
C LEU A 259 -41.54 5.08 15.97
N LYS A 260 -41.36 4.99 17.30
CA LYS A 260 -40.50 5.91 18.06
C LYS A 260 -39.06 5.89 17.58
N LYS A 261 -38.48 4.71 17.34
CA LYS A 261 -37.10 4.57 16.83
C LYS A 261 -36.95 5.18 15.42
N ILE A 262 -37.93 4.98 14.55
CA ILE A 262 -37.96 5.58 13.20
C ILE A 262 -38.01 7.11 13.32
N GLU A 263 -38.77 7.67 14.25
CA GLU A 263 -38.85 9.13 14.48
C GLU A 263 -37.53 9.70 14.99
N THR A 264 -36.95 9.10 16.02
CA THR A 264 -35.66 9.55 16.58
C THR A 264 -34.53 9.52 15.54
N GLN A 265 -34.51 8.52 14.64
CA GLN A 265 -33.53 8.48 13.55
C GLN A 265 -33.71 9.60 12.52
N ASN A 266 -34.92 10.14 12.35
CA ASN A 266 -35.21 11.19 11.38
C ASN A 266 -34.91 12.60 11.95
N GLU A 267 -35.09 12.82 13.25
CA GLU A 267 -34.84 14.11 13.91
C GLU A 267 -33.36 14.46 14.02
N TYR A 268 -32.48 13.47 14.24
CA TYR A 268 -31.05 13.69 14.47
C TYR A 268 -30.31 14.33 13.27
N LYS A 269 -30.91 14.36 12.06
CA LYS A 269 -30.32 14.97 10.86
C LYS A 269 -30.96 16.31 10.46
N ASN A 270 -32.08 16.72 11.06
CA ASN A 270 -32.64 18.06 10.86
C ASN A 270 -31.95 19.12 11.73
N ASN A 271 -31.13 18.69 12.70
CA ASN A 271 -30.40 19.52 13.64
C ASN A 271 -28.88 19.59 13.35
N ILE A 272 -28.43 19.08 12.19
CA ILE A 272 -27.06 19.17 11.67
C ILE A 272 -27.13 19.88 10.32
#